data_AF-E1CIC4-F1
#
_entry.id   AF-E1CIC4-F1
#
_cell.length_a   1.000
_cell.length_b   1.000
_cell.length_c   1.000
_cell.angle_alpha   90.00
_cell.angle_beta   90.00
_cell.angle_gamma   90.00
#
_symmetry.space_group_name_H-M   'P 1'
#
loop_
_entity.id
_entity.type
_entity.pdbx_description
1 polymer ?
#
loop_
_entity_poly.entity_id
_entity_poly.type
_entity_poly.pdbx_seq_one_letter_code
_entity_poly.pdbx_strand_id
1 'polypeptide(L)'
;NYYGEPAWPNDLLYMFPVTIFGTFACVIGLAVLDPAAIGEPANPFATPLEILPEWYFYPTFQLLRTVPNKLLGVLLMAAVPAGLITVPFIENINKFQNPFRRPVATTVFLIGTVAAI
;
A
#
# COMPACT_ATOMS: atom_id res chain seq x y z
N ASN A 1 14.12 -23.59 -1.15
CA ASN A 1 15.34 -23.27 -1.93
C ASN A 1 16.22 -24.50 -2.24
N TYR A 2 15.95 -25.70 -1.67
CA TYR A 2 16.78 -26.90 -1.93
C TYR A 2 16.41 -27.69 -3.21
N TYR A 3 15.28 -27.39 -3.83
CA TYR A 3 14.80 -28.04 -5.05
C TYR A 3 14.17 -26.97 -5.97
N GLY A 4 14.10 -27.26 -7.27
CA GLY A 4 13.59 -26.35 -8.29
C GLY A 4 14.70 -25.80 -9.19
N GLU A 5 14.43 -24.65 -9.81
CA GLU A 5 15.41 -23.95 -10.63
C GLU A 5 16.56 -23.39 -9.79
N PRO A 6 17.83 -23.53 -10.22
CA PRO A 6 18.96 -22.92 -9.52
C PRO A 6 18.84 -21.39 -9.50
N ALA A 7 18.77 -20.81 -8.30
CA ALA A 7 18.70 -19.36 -8.14
C ALA A 7 19.90 -18.65 -8.81
N TRP A 8 21.09 -19.23 -8.72
CA TRP A 8 22.26 -18.80 -9.47
C TRP A 8 22.59 -19.78 -10.61
N PRO A 9 22.87 -19.30 -11.83
CA PRO A 9 22.79 -17.90 -12.29
C PRO A 9 21.39 -17.50 -12.79
N ASN A 10 20.47 -18.45 -12.95
CA ASN A 10 19.28 -18.26 -13.78
C ASN A 10 18.39 -17.10 -13.33
N ASP A 11 18.00 -17.07 -12.05
CA ASP A 11 17.18 -15.97 -11.54
C ASP A 11 18.02 -14.74 -11.19
N LEU A 12 19.07 -14.94 -10.39
CA LEU A 12 19.82 -13.84 -9.80
C LEU A 12 20.65 -13.04 -10.81
N LEU A 13 21.24 -13.70 -11.80
CA LEU A 13 22.09 -13.02 -12.78
C LEU A 13 21.32 -12.59 -14.01
N TYR A 14 20.31 -13.36 -14.45
CA TYR A 14 19.59 -13.04 -15.69
C TYR A 14 18.24 -12.37 -15.45
N MET A 15 17.40 -12.88 -14.56
CA MET A 15 16.06 -12.32 -14.35
C MET A 15 16.07 -11.04 -13.50
N PHE A 16 16.89 -10.98 -12.45
CA PHE A 16 16.92 -9.83 -11.54
C PHE A 16 17.35 -8.53 -12.23
N PRO A 17 18.41 -8.49 -13.06
CA PRO A 17 18.75 -7.26 -13.77
C PRO A 17 17.65 -6.81 -14.74
N VAL A 18 16.92 -7.74 -15.37
CA VAL A 18 15.81 -7.39 -16.27
C VAL A 18 14.69 -6.69 -15.50
N THR A 19 14.31 -7.18 -14.31
CA THR A 19 13.28 -6.52 -13.49
C THR A 19 13.77 -5.19 -12.92
N ILE A 20 15.03 -5.10 -12.51
CA ILE A 20 15.65 -3.86 -12.03
C ILE A 20 15.65 -2.82 -13.16
N PHE A 21 16.26 -3.13 -14.31
CA PHE A 21 16.33 -2.17 -15.41
C PHE A 21 14.95 -1.83 -15.98
N GLY A 22 14.02 -2.79 -16.03
CA GLY A 22 12.64 -2.54 -16.44
C GLY A 22 11.92 -1.56 -15.52
N THR A 23 12.01 -1.75 -14.21
CA THR A 23 11.40 -0.83 -13.23
C THR A 23 12.04 0.55 -13.27
N PHE A 24 13.37 0.64 -13.34
CA PHE A 24 14.06 1.92 -13.51
C PHE A 24 13.69 2.63 -14.81
N ALA A 25 13.62 1.91 -15.93
CA ALA A 25 13.22 2.47 -17.21
C ALA A 25 11.81 3.05 -17.16
N CYS A 26 10.85 2.35 -16.53
CA CYS A 26 9.50 2.87 -16.33
C CYS A 26 9.48 4.14 -15.47
N VAL A 27 10.20 4.16 -14.34
CA VAL A 27 10.25 5.33 -13.45
C VAL A 27 10.89 6.53 -14.14
N ILE A 28 12.02 6.33 -14.84
CA ILE A 28 12.69 7.39 -15.61
C ILE A 28 11.79 7.87 -16.75
N GLY A 29 11.14 6.93 -17.46
CA GLY A 29 10.18 7.25 -18.52
C GLY A 29 9.05 8.16 -18.02
N LEU A 30 8.42 7.81 -16.89
CA LEU A 30 7.38 8.62 -16.28
C LEU A 30 7.91 10.00 -15.84
N ALA A 31 9.07 10.05 -15.18
CA ALA A 31 9.65 11.31 -14.71
C ALA A 31 10.05 12.28 -15.84
N VAL A 32 10.44 11.75 -17.00
CA VAL A 32 10.79 12.55 -18.19
C VAL A 32 9.52 13.00 -18.94
N LEU A 33 8.52 12.13 -19.05
CA LEU A 33 7.29 12.41 -19.79
C LEU A 33 6.32 13.33 -19.01
N ASP A 34 6.32 13.24 -17.68
CA ASP A 34 5.49 14.05 -16.78
C ASP A 34 6.34 14.55 -15.59
N PRO A 35 7.12 15.63 -15.78
CA PRO A 35 7.99 16.15 -14.74
C PRO A 35 7.18 16.75 -13.58
N ALA A 36 7.70 16.60 -12.36
CA ALA A 36 7.05 17.10 -11.16
C ALA A 36 6.82 18.63 -11.22
N ALA A 37 5.59 19.06 -10.95
CA ALA A 37 5.23 20.46 -10.89
C ALA A 37 5.82 21.14 -9.65
N ILE A 38 6.32 22.37 -9.81
CA ILE A 38 6.75 23.22 -8.70
C ILE A 38 5.57 24.12 -8.31
N GLY A 39 5.11 23.99 -7.07
CA GLY A 39 4.04 24.82 -6.52
C GLY A 39 4.49 26.21 -6.09
N GLU A 40 3.52 27.02 -5.65
CA GLU A 40 3.79 28.34 -5.08
C GLU A 40 4.48 28.26 -3.71
N PRO A 41 5.25 29.28 -3.30
CA PRO A 41 5.81 29.35 -1.95
C PRO A 41 4.72 29.30 -0.87
N ALA A 42 4.98 28.60 0.23
CA ALA A 42 4.02 28.45 1.32
C ALA A 42 3.66 29.81 1.97
N ASN A 43 2.37 30.06 2.13
CA ASN A 43 1.84 31.25 2.80
C ASN A 43 0.89 30.86 3.95
N PRO A 44 1.29 31.08 5.23
CA PRO A 44 0.45 30.74 6.38
C PRO A 44 -0.89 31.48 6.46
N PHE A 45 -1.05 32.60 5.74
CA PHE A 45 -2.27 33.41 5.75
C PHE A 45 -3.20 33.14 4.57
N ALA A 46 -2.84 32.22 3.66
CA ALA A 46 -3.65 31.88 2.50
C ALA A 46 -3.80 30.36 2.37
N THR A 47 -5.02 29.85 2.61
CA THR A 47 -5.36 28.43 2.44
C THR A 47 -5.80 28.15 1.00
N PRO A 48 -5.22 27.15 0.30
CA PRO A 48 -5.68 26.76 -1.03
C PRO A 48 -7.08 26.14 -0.97
N LEU A 49 -7.78 26.12 -2.11
CA LEU A 49 -9.14 25.57 -2.24
C LEU A 49 -9.18 24.05 -2.00
N GLU A 50 -8.16 23.33 -2.46
CA GLU A 50 -8.05 21.88 -2.34
C GLU A 50 -6.81 21.53 -1.51
N ILE A 51 -7.02 20.81 -0.41
CA ILE A 51 -5.95 20.29 0.46
C ILE A 51 -6.11 18.77 0.51
N LEU A 52 -5.24 18.08 -0.21
CA LEU A 52 -5.21 16.63 -0.30
C LEU A 52 -3.81 16.12 0.07
N PRO A 53 -3.71 15.01 0.82
CA PRO A 53 -2.42 14.36 1.04
C PRO A 53 -2.02 13.54 -0.19
N GLU A 54 -0.95 12.76 -0.08
CA GLU A 54 -0.61 11.77 -1.11
C GLU A 54 -1.65 10.62 -1.15
N TRP A 55 -1.76 9.99 -2.32
CA TRP A 55 -2.83 9.04 -2.66
C TRP A 55 -2.98 7.87 -1.68
N TYR A 56 -1.87 7.36 -1.13
CA TYR A 56 -1.90 6.25 -0.17
C TYR A 56 -2.44 6.66 1.21
N PHE A 57 -2.61 7.97 1.47
CA PHE A 57 -3.27 8.49 2.67
C PHE A 57 -4.75 8.81 2.45
N TYR A 58 -5.30 8.69 1.24
CA TYR A 58 -6.72 8.99 1.00
C TYR A 58 -7.70 8.22 1.90
N PRO A 59 -7.51 6.92 2.18
CA PRO A 59 -8.46 6.19 3.02
C PRO A 59 -8.45 6.68 4.47
N THR A 60 -7.26 6.96 5.02
CA THR A 60 -7.12 7.46 6.40
C THR A 60 -7.52 8.93 6.52
N PHE A 61 -7.29 9.73 5.48
CA PHE A 61 -7.77 11.12 5.38
C PHE A 61 -9.31 11.20 5.32
N GLN A 62 -9.95 10.29 4.56
CA GLN A 62 -11.40 10.18 4.50
C GLN A 62 -11.98 9.85 5.88
N LEU A 63 -11.39 8.90 6.61
CA LEU A 63 -11.80 8.58 7.98
C LEU A 63 -11.64 9.79 8.92
N LEU A 64 -10.53 10.51 8.82
CA LEU A 64 -10.24 11.66 9.68
C LEU A 64 -11.24 12.82 9.49
N ARG A 65 -11.73 13.06 8.26
CA ARG A 65 -12.69 14.15 7.98
C ARG A 65 -14.16 13.76 8.14
N THR A 66 -14.49 12.47 8.09
CA THR A 66 -15.89 11.99 8.17
C THR A 66 -16.33 11.66 9.59
N VAL A 67 -15.40 11.23 10.45
CA VAL A 67 -15.72 10.87 11.84
C VAL A 67 -15.83 12.15 12.69
N PRO A 68 -16.99 12.43 13.31
CA PRO A 68 -17.19 13.69 14.04
C PRO A 68 -16.36 13.77 15.32
N ASN A 69 -16.06 12.63 15.96
CA ASN A 69 -15.22 12.59 17.16
C ASN A 69 -13.74 12.45 16.78
N LYS A 70 -12.96 13.48 17.08
CA LYS A 70 -11.51 13.54 16.78
C LYS A 70 -10.72 12.37 17.40
N LEU A 71 -11.03 11.99 18.64
CA LEU A 71 -10.34 10.88 19.31
C LEU A 71 -10.63 9.56 18.61
N LEU A 72 -11.90 9.32 18.25
CA LEU A 72 -12.30 8.11 17.52
C LEU A 72 -11.63 8.05 16.14
N GLY A 73 -11.55 9.17 15.42
CA GLY A 73 -10.85 9.24 14.14
C GLY A 73 -9.37 8.83 14.25
N VAL A 74 -8.66 9.38 15.25
CA VAL A 74 -7.25 9.03 15.51
C VAL A 74 -7.09 7.55 15.89
N LEU A 75 -7.99 7.01 16.72
CA LEU A 75 -7.96 5.59 17.09
C LEU A 75 -8.18 4.68 15.88
N LEU A 76 -9.11 5.02 14.98
CA LEU A 76 -9.36 4.26 13.74
C LEU A 76 -8.16 4.29 12.79
N MET A 77 -7.47 5.43 12.67
CA MET A 77 -6.23 5.51 11.89
C MET A 77 -5.13 4.61 12.47
N ALA A 78 -4.93 4.64 13.80
CA ALA A 78 -3.95 3.79 14.47
C ALA A 78 -4.33 2.30 14.42
N ALA A 79 -5.62 1.98 14.34
CA ALA A 79 -6.12 0.62 14.25
C ALA A 79 -5.72 -0.08 12.93
N VAL A 80 -5.44 0.65 11.84
CA VAL A 80 -5.03 0.05 10.56
C VAL A 80 -3.70 -0.72 10.70
N PRO A 81 -2.56 -0.09 11.05
CA PRO A 81 -1.31 -0.82 11.24
C PRO A 81 -1.37 -1.78 12.44
N ALA A 82 -2.05 -1.41 13.53
CA ALA A 82 -2.20 -2.28 14.69
C ALA A 82 -2.95 -3.58 14.35
N GLY A 83 -4.04 -3.48 13.57
CA GLY A 83 -4.81 -4.61 13.07
C GLY A 83 -3.99 -5.50 12.13
N LEU A 84 -3.25 -4.90 11.20
CA LEU A 84 -2.39 -5.65 10.27
C LEU A 84 -1.32 -6.48 11.00
N ILE A 85 -0.74 -5.95 12.08
CA ILE A 85 0.22 -6.69 12.92
C ILE A 85 -0.42 -7.94 13.52
N THR A 86 -1.72 -7.90 13.85
CA THR A 86 -2.41 -9.05 14.46
C THR A 86 -2.78 -10.18 13.49
N VAL A 87 -2.75 -9.93 12.17
CA VAL A 87 -3.14 -10.90 11.12
C VAL A 87 -2.45 -12.27 11.27
N PRO A 88 -1.11 -12.38 11.33
CA PRO A 88 -0.46 -13.69 11.45
C PRO A 88 -0.81 -14.45 12.73
N PHE A 89 -1.20 -13.75 13.80
CA PHE A 89 -1.58 -14.37 15.07
C PHE A 89 -3.03 -14.88 15.04
N ILE A 90 -3.94 -14.13 14.43
CA ILE A 90 -5.35 -14.53 14.24
C ILE A 90 -5.44 -15.70 13.25
N GLU A 91 -4.69 -15.62 12.16
CA GLU A 91 -4.78 -16.58 11.06
C GLU A 91 -3.99 -17.88 11.28
N ASN A 92 -3.23 -17.99 12.38
CA ASN A 92 -2.44 -19.19 12.73
C ASN A 92 -3.30 -20.41 13.09
N ILE A 93 -4.63 -20.27 13.14
CA ILE A 93 -5.55 -21.39 13.38
C ILE A 93 -5.48 -22.48 12.31
N ASN A 94 -5.08 -22.12 11.08
CA ASN A 94 -4.92 -23.07 9.97
C ASN A 94 -3.57 -22.89 9.26
N LYS A 95 -3.02 -23.98 8.73
CA LYS A 95 -1.74 -23.99 7.98
C LYS A 95 -1.91 -23.81 6.48
N PHE A 96 -3.14 -23.62 6.01
CA PHE A 96 -3.40 -23.48 4.58
C PHE A 96 -2.87 -22.13 4.09
N GLN A 97 -2.19 -22.13 2.93
CA GLN A 97 -1.68 -20.91 2.31
C GLN A 97 -2.51 -20.48 1.08
N ASN A 98 -3.11 -21.46 0.39
CA ASN A 98 -3.91 -21.19 -0.80
C ASN A 98 -5.21 -20.42 -0.44
N PRO A 99 -5.48 -19.23 -1.01
CA PRO A 99 -6.69 -18.45 -0.74
C PRO A 99 -8.01 -19.22 -0.96
N PHE A 100 -8.07 -20.10 -1.97
CA PHE A 100 -9.26 -20.91 -2.23
C PHE A 100 -9.57 -21.92 -1.10
N ARG A 101 -8.59 -22.21 -0.23
CA ARG A 101 -8.75 -23.06 0.96
C ARG A 101 -9.00 -22.26 2.24
N ARG A 102 -9.10 -20.93 2.14
CA ARG A 102 -9.28 -19.99 3.26
C ARG A 102 -10.42 -19.00 2.97
N PRO A 103 -11.63 -19.49 2.65
CA PRO A 103 -12.70 -18.64 2.09
C PRO A 103 -13.09 -17.47 3.00
N VAL A 104 -13.07 -17.64 4.31
CA VAL A 104 -13.38 -16.57 5.28
C VAL A 104 -12.33 -15.45 5.22
N ALA A 105 -11.05 -15.79 5.34
CA ALA A 105 -9.96 -14.81 5.29
C ALA A 105 -9.94 -14.06 3.95
N THR A 106 -10.10 -14.77 2.83
CA THR A 106 -10.15 -14.18 1.51
C THR A 106 -11.35 -13.23 1.35
N THR A 107 -12.52 -13.59 1.87
CA THR A 107 -13.71 -12.72 1.82
C THR A 107 -13.50 -11.45 2.64
N VAL A 108 -12.95 -11.56 3.87
CA VAL A 108 -12.63 -10.41 4.72
C VAL A 108 -11.61 -9.49 4.05
N PHE A 109 -10.56 -10.05 3.44
CA PHE A 109 -9.58 -9.28 2.67
C PHE A 109 -10.19 -8.53 1.49
N LEU A 110 -11.08 -9.17 0.72
CA LEU A 110 -11.76 -8.54 -0.40
C LEU A 110 -12.67 -7.40 0.04
N ILE A 111 -13.48 -7.61 1.09
CA ILE A 111 -14.33 -6.56 1.67
C ILE A 111 -13.48 -5.39 2.19
N GLY A 112 -12.38 -5.69 2.90
CA GLY A 112 -11.46 -4.68 3.41
C GLY A 112 -10.81 -3.87 2.30
N THR A 113 -10.44 -4.51 1.19
CA THR A 113 -9.87 -3.84 0.02
C THR A 113 -10.88 -2.91 -0.64
N VAL A 114 -12.12 -3.36 -0.83
CA VAL A 114 -13.20 -2.53 -1.41
C VAL A 114 -13.55 -1.36 -0.50
N ALA A 115 -13.54 -1.55 0.81
CA ALA A 115 -13.81 -0.48 1.78
C ALA A 115 -12.68 0.57 1.88
N ALA A 116 -11.46 0.21 1.49
CA ALA A 116 -10.29 1.07 1.54
C ALA A 116 -10.05 1.87 0.24
N ILE A 117 -10.80 1.60 -0.82
CA ILE A 117 -10.76 2.36 -2.10
C ILE A 117 -11.81 3.47 -2.03
#